data_AF-A0A0A2KE62-F1
#
_entry.id   AF-A0A0A2KE62-F1
#
_cell.length_a   1.000
_cell.length_b   1.000
_cell.length_c   1.000
_cell.angle_alpha   90.00
_cell.angle_beta   90.00
_cell.angle_gamma   90.00
#
_symmetry.space_group_name_H-M   'P 1'
#
loop_
_entity.id
_entity.type
_entity.pdbx_description
1 polymer ?
#
loop_
_entity_poly.entity_id
_entity_poly.type
_entity_poly.pdbx_seq_one_letter_code
_entity_poly.pdbx_strand_id
1 'polypeptide(L)'
;MNCNQSLDILGKVEEEVWIRRIDQARKDGTLSTWVTTLLPGQASCHLASWAMKGSYNHCQKLFSEDGTAYVLRFPLVSGVSSDCADEKAVMELEAIDLTRKKITIPVPKVHAWGLAKANPLGLGPFILMEFIEGDRTEGFSTTSEYFHHTIHQDQQQFRDQPNSVLEEEEGESNLASLKILEFMIPEIVKKDYDQGPSNMIVRSHDDLTIVGVVDLEWVYAGPAQLFASAPWWLLFDRPTDDNWDVVNGEPPKVATRYFKHLENFKRILDEEEGKIPESQKEFSNLVTWSEESGAMWLHMLVSNGFFGSSTFPCFQLQQNVGVEEWEEQIDEILDQEESIELLAKKPGERELYYKELEKVGECKHWLECEALTKEAFIVSVRKLLAEGPSEEIEEPSLLDRWVRPWF
;
A
#
# COMPACT_ATOMS: atom_id res chain seq x y z
N MET A 1 -8.55 -11.65 -2.44
CA MET A 1 -8.72 -11.93 -0.99
C MET A 1 -10.07 -11.40 -0.51
N ASN A 2 -10.87 -12.21 0.18
CA ASN A 2 -12.14 -11.73 0.77
C ASN A 2 -11.86 -11.05 2.12
N CYS A 3 -12.06 -9.74 2.19
CA CYS A 3 -12.06 -9.00 3.45
C CYS A 3 -13.29 -9.35 4.30
N ASN A 4 -13.20 -9.11 5.61
CA ASN A 4 -14.34 -9.24 6.51
C ASN A 4 -15.34 -8.11 6.23
N GLN A 5 -16.45 -8.45 5.56
CA GLN A 5 -17.43 -7.47 5.09
C GLN A 5 -18.13 -6.73 6.23
N SER A 6 -18.32 -7.38 7.38
CA SER A 6 -18.93 -6.75 8.55
C SER A 6 -18.07 -5.60 9.08
N LEU A 7 -16.75 -5.80 9.12
CA LEU A 7 -15.79 -4.75 9.50
C LEU A 7 -15.74 -3.62 8.47
N ASP A 8 -15.80 -3.93 7.17
CA ASP A 8 -15.84 -2.90 6.13
C ASP A 8 -17.09 -2.00 6.23
N ILE A 9 -18.26 -2.59 6.51
CA ILE A 9 -19.50 -1.84 6.70
C ILE A 9 -19.38 -0.96 7.94
N LEU A 10 -18.87 -1.50 9.05
CA LEU A 10 -18.64 -0.75 10.29
C LEU A 10 -17.70 0.44 10.05
N GLY A 11 -16.53 0.20 9.47
CA GLY A 11 -15.49 1.20 9.24
C GLY A 11 -15.97 2.38 8.41
N LYS A 12 -16.82 2.15 7.40
CA LYS A 12 -17.43 3.24 6.59
C LYS A 12 -18.28 4.18 7.44
N VAL A 13 -19.11 3.65 8.34
CA VAL A 13 -19.97 4.47 9.20
C VAL A 13 -19.14 5.17 10.28
N GLU A 14 -18.12 4.51 10.82
CA GLU A 14 -17.18 5.10 11.78
C GLU A 14 -16.42 6.29 11.17
N GLU A 15 -15.99 6.17 9.91
CA GLU A 15 -15.33 7.27 9.20
C GLU A 15 -16.23 8.50 9.10
N GLU A 16 -17.52 8.33 8.77
CA GLU A 16 -18.44 9.46 8.68
C GLU A 16 -18.63 10.18 10.02
N VAL A 17 -18.71 9.43 11.12
CA VAL A 17 -18.79 10.01 12.48
C VAL A 17 -17.47 10.68 12.85
N TRP A 18 -16.33 10.08 12.49
CA TRP A 18 -15.02 10.62 12.76
C TRP A 18 -14.73 11.91 11.98
N ILE A 19 -15.06 11.96 10.68
CA ILE A 19 -14.95 13.18 9.85
C ILE A 19 -15.82 14.30 10.42
N ARG A 20 -17.04 14.00 10.91
CA ARG A 20 -17.86 15.02 11.59
C ARG A 20 -17.18 15.59 12.83
N ARG A 21 -16.46 14.76 13.60
CA ARG A 21 -15.69 15.23 14.77
C ARG A 21 -14.52 16.11 14.35
N ILE A 22 -13.81 15.76 13.27
CA ILE A 22 -12.77 16.63 12.69
C ILE A 22 -13.36 17.96 12.24
N ASP A 23 -14.44 17.94 11.48
CA ASP A 23 -15.10 19.15 10.98
C ASP A 23 -15.63 20.03 12.09
N GLN A 24 -16.15 19.43 13.16
CA GLN A 24 -16.56 20.16 14.36
C GLN A 24 -15.35 20.84 15.00
N ALA A 25 -14.26 20.10 15.24
CA ALA A 25 -13.03 20.64 15.82
C ALA A 25 -12.38 21.74 14.95
N ARG A 26 -12.55 21.67 13.62
CA ARG A 26 -12.17 22.72 12.68
C ARG A 26 -13.03 23.97 12.87
N LYS A 27 -14.35 23.80 12.91
CA LYS A 27 -15.33 24.90 12.98
C LYS A 27 -15.31 25.67 14.30
N ASP A 28 -15.12 24.97 15.41
CA ASP A 28 -15.05 25.59 16.73
C ASP A 28 -13.64 26.07 17.13
N GLY A 29 -12.63 25.83 16.27
CA GLY A 29 -11.26 26.29 16.46
C GLY A 29 -10.46 25.48 17.48
N THR A 30 -11.01 24.39 18.03
CA THR A 30 -10.27 23.52 18.96
C THR A 30 -9.10 22.82 18.26
N LEU A 31 -9.26 22.44 16.98
CA LEU A 31 -8.18 21.82 16.20
C LEU A 31 -7.00 22.78 16.01
N SER A 32 -7.25 24.03 15.58
CA SER A 32 -6.17 25.02 15.38
C SER A 32 -5.52 25.42 16.70
N THR A 33 -6.31 25.54 17.77
CA THR A 33 -5.80 25.83 19.13
C THR A 33 -4.85 24.72 19.60
N TRP A 34 -5.23 23.46 19.41
CA TRP A 34 -4.38 22.33 19.77
C TRP A 34 -3.13 22.27 18.89
N VAL A 35 -3.27 22.40 17.56
CA VAL A 35 -2.11 22.37 16.64
C VAL A 35 -1.09 23.48 16.94
N THR A 36 -1.56 24.67 17.34
CA THR A 36 -0.67 25.76 17.77
C THR A 36 0.27 25.33 18.88
N THR A 37 -0.17 24.46 19.81
CA THR A 37 0.69 23.95 20.89
C THR A 37 1.79 23.01 20.41
N LEU A 38 1.65 22.44 19.21
CA LEU A 38 2.58 21.50 18.59
C LEU A 38 3.58 22.20 17.66
N LEU A 39 3.29 23.43 17.23
CA LEU A 39 4.14 24.16 16.30
C LEU A 39 5.39 24.71 16.99
N PRO A 40 6.52 24.82 16.26
CA PRO A 40 7.72 25.47 16.78
C PRO A 40 7.44 26.89 17.29
N GLY A 41 7.89 27.19 18.50
CA GLY A 41 7.66 28.51 19.12
C GLY A 41 6.20 28.82 19.47
N GLN A 42 5.29 27.84 19.36
CA GLN A 42 3.85 28.01 19.61
C GLN A 42 3.21 29.13 18.79
N ALA A 43 3.69 29.33 17.56
CA ALA A 43 3.12 30.29 16.64
C ALA A 43 1.67 29.94 16.30
N SER A 44 0.80 30.96 16.25
CA SER A 44 -0.58 30.75 15.85
C SER A 44 -0.65 30.24 14.40
N CYS A 45 -1.73 29.53 14.07
CA CYS A 45 -1.89 28.91 12.76
C CYS A 45 -3.30 29.07 12.18
N HIS A 46 -3.35 29.03 10.85
CA HIS A 46 -4.58 29.01 10.06
C HIS A 46 -4.70 27.71 9.28
N LEU A 47 -5.83 27.04 9.42
CA LEU A 47 -6.14 25.82 8.68
C LEU A 47 -6.52 26.16 7.24
N ALA A 48 -6.02 25.38 6.27
CA ALA A 48 -6.48 25.49 4.89
C ALA A 48 -7.96 25.11 4.80
N SER A 49 -8.68 25.72 3.85
CA SER A 49 -10.11 25.49 3.64
C SER A 49 -10.44 24.04 3.26
N TRP A 50 -9.50 23.36 2.61
CA TRP A 50 -9.61 21.98 2.16
C TRP A 50 -8.71 21.03 2.97
N ALA A 51 -9.04 19.74 2.91
CA ALA A 51 -8.24 18.65 3.46
C ALA A 51 -8.03 17.59 2.36
N MET A 52 -6.93 16.84 2.45
CA MET A 52 -6.64 15.72 1.56
C MET A 52 -7.12 14.43 2.22
N LYS A 53 -7.87 13.62 1.48
CA LYS A 53 -8.25 12.28 1.91
C LYS A 53 -7.69 11.28 0.91
N GLY A 54 -6.83 10.38 1.38
CA GLY A 54 -6.37 9.21 0.64
C GLY A 54 -7.08 7.94 1.11
N SER A 55 -6.59 6.78 0.68
CA SER A 55 -7.14 5.47 1.08
C SER A 55 -6.91 5.16 2.56
N TYR A 56 -5.78 5.61 3.14
CA TYR A 56 -5.36 5.26 4.50
C TYR A 56 -5.12 6.47 5.41
N ASN A 57 -5.19 7.70 4.88
CA ASN A 57 -4.90 8.90 5.66
C ASN A 57 -5.87 10.04 5.37
N HIS A 58 -6.11 10.85 6.39
CA HIS A 58 -6.71 12.18 6.30
C HIS A 58 -5.65 13.23 6.66
N CYS A 59 -5.40 14.18 5.78
CA CYS A 59 -4.35 15.18 5.93
C CYS A 59 -4.92 16.60 5.88
N GLN A 60 -4.54 17.41 6.85
CA GLN A 60 -4.97 18.79 6.99
C GLN A 60 -3.80 19.74 6.78
N LYS A 61 -3.81 20.50 5.67
CA LYS A 61 -2.83 21.56 5.42
C LYS A 61 -3.12 22.75 6.34
N LEU A 62 -2.08 23.35 6.90
CA LEU A 62 -2.16 24.55 7.73
C LEU A 62 -0.94 25.44 7.53
N PHE A 63 -1.06 26.71 7.91
CA PHE A 63 -0.02 27.73 7.79
C PHE A 63 0.22 28.38 9.15
N SER A 64 1.47 28.56 9.54
CA SER A 64 1.83 29.47 10.64
C SER A 64 1.77 30.93 10.19
N GLU A 65 1.80 31.86 11.15
CA GLU A 65 1.80 33.30 10.87
C GLU A 65 2.93 33.78 9.95
N ASP A 66 4.08 33.12 9.98
CA ASP A 66 5.23 33.42 9.13
C ASP A 66 5.09 32.90 7.68
N GLY A 67 3.97 32.24 7.37
CA GLY A 67 3.68 31.65 6.07
C GLY A 67 4.21 30.24 5.86
N THR A 68 4.90 29.65 6.85
CA THR A 68 5.38 28.26 6.77
C THR A 68 4.19 27.30 6.71
N ALA A 69 4.22 26.35 5.77
CA ALA A 69 3.15 25.38 5.57
C ALA A 69 3.48 24.03 6.21
N TYR A 70 2.46 23.42 6.82
CA TYR A 70 2.54 22.11 7.48
C TYR A 70 1.37 21.21 7.06
N VAL A 71 1.54 19.90 7.28
CA VAL A 71 0.50 18.88 7.17
C VAL A 71 0.31 18.21 8.51
N LEU A 72 -0.93 18.22 9.00
CA LEU A 72 -1.39 17.35 10.08
C LEU A 72 -2.04 16.12 9.48
N ARG A 73 -1.41 14.96 9.65
CA ARG A 73 -1.84 13.66 9.10
C ARG A 73 -2.42 12.78 10.21
N PHE A 74 -3.53 12.11 9.91
CA PHE A 74 -4.17 11.10 10.74
C PHE A 74 -4.40 9.81 9.91
N PRO A 75 -4.16 8.62 10.47
CA PRO A 75 -4.68 7.39 9.89
C PRO A 75 -6.20 7.43 9.75
N LEU A 76 -6.72 6.97 8.61
CA LEU A 76 -8.15 6.96 8.31
C LEU A 76 -8.82 5.77 9.00
N VAL A 77 -9.85 6.04 9.81
CA VAL A 77 -10.53 5.01 10.64
C VAL A 77 -11.16 3.87 9.84
N SER A 78 -11.57 4.11 8.59
CA SER A 78 -12.10 3.05 7.70
C SER A 78 -11.01 2.24 6.99
N GLY A 79 -9.80 2.80 6.82
CA GLY A 79 -8.72 2.17 6.09
C GLY A 79 -7.71 1.46 7.00
N VAL A 80 -7.75 1.73 8.31
CA VAL A 80 -6.77 1.25 9.28
C VAL A 80 -7.51 0.77 10.52
N SER A 81 -7.26 -0.49 10.91
CA SER A 81 -7.78 -1.02 12.18
C SER A 81 -7.36 -0.13 13.35
N SER A 82 -8.29 0.13 14.29
CA SER A 82 -7.99 0.90 15.48
C SER A 82 -6.84 0.33 16.30
N ASP A 83 -6.68 -0.99 16.27
CA ASP A 83 -5.70 -1.72 17.06
C ASP A 83 -4.28 -1.54 16.50
N CYS A 84 -4.18 -1.27 15.19
CA CYS A 84 -2.92 -1.08 14.48
C CYS A 84 -2.65 0.38 14.10
N ALA A 85 -3.56 1.31 14.40
CA ALA A 85 -3.43 2.70 13.98
C ALA A 85 -2.19 3.40 14.58
N ASP A 86 -1.91 3.12 15.85
CA ASP A 86 -0.73 3.64 16.55
C ASP A 86 0.56 3.07 15.95
N GLU A 87 0.59 1.76 15.70
CA GLU A 87 1.74 1.07 15.08
C GLU A 87 2.02 1.61 13.68
N LYS A 88 0.97 1.77 12.86
CA LYS A 88 1.06 2.36 11.52
C LYS A 88 1.68 3.75 11.54
N ALA A 89 1.24 4.62 12.45
CA ALA A 89 1.76 5.98 12.54
C ALA A 89 3.25 6.00 12.94
N VAL A 90 3.65 5.12 13.86
CA VAL A 90 5.05 5.00 14.27
C VAL A 90 5.93 4.40 13.16
N MET A 91 5.44 3.41 12.41
CA MET A 91 6.17 2.87 11.26
C MET A 91 6.50 3.94 10.22
N GLU A 92 5.54 4.79 9.88
CA GLU A 92 5.75 5.91 8.95
C GLU A 92 6.78 6.92 9.49
N LEU A 93 6.70 7.25 10.77
CA LEU A 93 7.65 8.14 11.45
C LEU A 93 9.09 7.61 11.35
N GLU A 94 9.28 6.33 11.69
CA GLU A 94 10.60 5.67 11.66
C GLU A 94 11.14 5.59 10.23
N ALA A 95 10.29 5.33 9.24
CA ALA A 95 10.69 5.33 7.83
C ALA A 95 11.18 6.71 7.37
N ILE A 96 10.48 7.78 7.75
CA ILE A 96 10.91 9.16 7.46
C ILE A 96 12.26 9.47 8.13
N ASP A 97 12.41 9.12 9.41
CA ASP A 97 13.63 9.39 10.18
C ASP A 97 14.84 8.62 9.63
N LEU A 98 14.68 7.33 9.35
CA LEU A 98 15.73 6.49 8.76
C LEU A 98 16.14 7.01 7.38
N THR A 99 15.17 7.35 6.53
CA THR A 99 15.43 7.90 5.19
C THR A 99 16.25 9.18 5.29
N ARG A 100 15.85 10.11 6.16
CA ARG A 100 16.58 11.37 6.40
C ARG A 100 18.01 11.14 6.88
N LYS A 101 18.23 10.14 7.75
CA LYS A 101 19.55 9.84 8.33
C LYS A 101 20.49 9.13 7.36
N LYS A 102 19.95 8.32 6.44
CA LYS A 102 20.75 7.39 5.62
C LYS A 102 20.83 7.76 4.15
N ILE A 103 19.87 8.54 3.64
CA ILE A 103 19.73 8.81 2.21
C ILE A 103 19.62 10.33 2.01
N THR A 104 20.17 10.83 0.90
CA THR A 104 20.15 12.25 0.55
C THR A 104 18.82 12.71 -0.07
N ILE A 105 17.87 11.79 -0.26
CA ILE A 105 16.55 12.08 -0.83
C ILE A 105 15.76 12.94 0.19
N PRO A 106 15.24 14.11 -0.21
CA PRO A 106 14.49 14.96 0.70
C PRO A 106 13.18 14.31 1.17
N VAL A 107 12.92 14.33 2.48
CA VAL A 107 11.68 13.83 3.11
C VAL A 107 11.15 14.84 4.14
N PRO A 108 9.81 14.95 4.33
CA PRO A 108 9.20 15.98 5.17
C PRO A 108 9.71 15.97 6.61
N LYS A 109 10.17 17.11 7.13
CA LYS A 109 10.56 17.21 8.55
C LYS A 109 9.36 16.99 9.45
N VAL A 110 9.48 16.07 10.40
CA VAL A 110 8.46 15.85 11.42
C VAL A 110 8.69 16.83 12.57
N HIS A 111 7.64 17.53 12.97
CA HIS A 111 7.65 18.53 14.03
C HIS A 111 7.04 18.01 15.32
N ALA A 112 5.95 17.26 15.21
CA ALA A 112 5.29 16.62 16.34
C ALA A 112 4.58 15.35 15.86
N TRP A 113 4.36 14.41 16.78
CA TRP A 113 3.56 13.22 16.55
C TRP A 113 3.03 12.75 17.90
N GLY A 114 2.02 11.87 17.87
CA GLY A 114 1.51 11.28 19.09
C GLY A 114 0.59 10.09 18.83
N LEU A 115 0.58 9.17 19.78
CA LEU A 115 -0.31 8.02 19.80
C LEU A 115 -1.76 8.45 20.09
N ALA A 116 -2.74 7.59 19.81
CA ALA A 116 -4.16 7.85 20.00
C ALA A 116 -4.49 8.35 21.40
N LYS A 117 -3.89 7.74 22.44
CA LYS A 117 -4.09 8.11 23.85
C LYS A 117 -3.53 9.50 24.21
N ALA A 118 -2.52 9.97 23.47
CA ALA A 118 -1.91 11.28 23.69
C ALA A 118 -2.63 12.41 22.95
N ASN A 119 -3.54 12.09 22.03
CA ASN A 119 -4.33 13.09 21.30
C ASN A 119 -5.53 13.56 22.16
N PRO A 120 -5.52 14.80 22.69
CA PRO A 120 -6.58 15.29 23.59
C PRO A 120 -7.93 15.44 22.91
N LEU A 121 -7.98 15.49 21.57
CA LEU A 121 -9.23 15.55 20.80
C LEU A 121 -9.83 14.15 20.56
N GLY A 122 -9.10 13.08 20.91
CA GLY A 122 -9.51 11.70 20.69
C GLY A 122 -9.74 11.37 19.21
N LEU A 123 -8.97 11.99 18.31
CA LEU A 123 -9.07 11.80 16.85
C LEU A 123 -8.16 10.68 16.33
N GLY A 124 -7.48 9.95 17.21
CA GLY A 124 -6.50 8.93 16.85
C GLY A 124 -5.07 9.45 16.86
N PRO A 125 -4.09 8.62 16.45
CA PRO A 125 -2.71 9.05 16.34
C PRO A 125 -2.54 10.09 15.24
N PHE A 126 -1.46 10.86 15.31
CA PHE A 126 -1.21 11.92 14.35
C PHE A 126 0.29 12.14 14.09
N ILE A 127 0.59 12.70 12.92
CA ILE A 127 1.92 13.20 12.54
C ILE A 127 1.75 14.62 12.03
N LEU A 128 2.51 15.56 12.58
CA LEU A 128 2.62 16.94 12.11
C LEU A 128 4.00 17.11 11.46
N MET A 129 4.00 17.45 10.18
CA MET A 129 5.24 17.56 9.39
C MET A 129 5.20 18.75 8.42
N GLU A 130 6.37 19.12 7.89
CA GLU A 130 6.49 20.14 6.84
C GLU A 130 5.64 19.77 5.61
N PHE A 131 5.00 20.78 5.02
CA PHE A 131 4.41 20.63 3.69
C PHE A 131 5.53 20.81 2.66
N ILE A 132 5.81 19.78 1.87
CA ILE A 132 6.70 19.92 0.71
C ILE A 132 5.87 20.50 -0.44
N GLU A 133 6.19 21.71 -0.85
CA GLU A 133 5.60 22.32 -2.03
C GLU A 133 6.00 21.53 -3.28
N GLY A 134 4.99 21.13 -4.04
CA GLY A 134 5.10 20.36 -5.25
C GLY A 134 3.80 20.55 -6.01
N ASP A 135 3.91 20.94 -7.27
CA ASP A 135 2.72 21.16 -8.08
C ASP A 135 2.18 19.82 -8.60
N ARG A 136 1.20 19.26 -7.88
CA ARG A 136 0.46 18.07 -8.33
C ARG A 136 -0.47 18.37 -9.51
N THR A 137 -0.61 19.63 -9.90
CA THR A 137 -1.33 20.09 -11.09
C THR A 137 -0.43 20.26 -12.31
N GLU A 138 0.89 20.23 -12.15
CA GLU A 138 1.88 20.16 -13.27
C GLU A 138 2.37 18.73 -13.57
N GLY A 139 1.91 17.72 -12.82
CA GLY A 139 2.01 16.31 -13.19
C GLY A 139 0.73 15.79 -13.83
N PHE A 140 0.72 14.54 -14.27
CA PHE A 140 -0.52 13.93 -14.80
C PHE A 140 -1.54 13.79 -13.69
N SER A 141 -2.62 14.56 -13.76
CA SER A 141 -3.70 14.57 -12.78
C SER A 141 -4.57 13.32 -12.85
N THR A 142 -4.52 12.62 -13.99
CA THR A 142 -5.32 11.44 -14.32
C THR A 142 -4.48 10.41 -15.05
N THR A 143 -4.85 9.14 -14.95
CA THR A 143 -4.28 8.05 -15.74
C THR A 143 -4.46 8.32 -17.25
N SER A 144 -5.60 8.91 -17.62
CA SER A 144 -5.91 9.34 -18.98
C SER A 144 -4.89 10.36 -19.51
N GLU A 145 -4.58 11.40 -18.72
CA GLU A 145 -3.60 12.43 -19.09
C GLU A 145 -2.20 11.84 -19.25
N TYR A 146 -1.82 10.92 -18.37
CA TYR A 146 -0.54 10.20 -18.46
C TYR A 146 -0.45 9.33 -19.73
N PHE A 147 -1.52 8.61 -20.06
CA PHE A 147 -1.57 7.80 -21.28
C PHE A 147 -1.52 8.66 -22.53
N HIS A 148 -2.26 9.77 -22.57
CA HIS A 148 -2.17 10.73 -23.67
C HIS A 148 -0.75 11.26 -23.83
N HIS A 149 -0.09 11.63 -22.74
CA HIS A 149 1.28 12.12 -22.81
C HIS A 149 2.28 11.07 -23.30
N THR A 150 2.20 9.83 -22.80
CA THR A 150 3.09 8.74 -23.22
C THR A 150 2.94 8.46 -24.72
N ILE A 151 1.71 8.36 -25.21
CA ILE A 151 1.44 8.15 -26.64
C ILE A 151 1.92 9.35 -27.47
N HIS A 152 1.75 10.59 -26.98
CA HIS A 152 2.28 11.76 -27.67
C HIS A 152 3.81 11.76 -27.75
N GLN A 153 4.51 11.27 -26.72
CA GLN A 153 5.96 11.10 -26.77
C GLN A 153 6.36 10.05 -27.82
N ASP A 154 5.69 8.90 -27.85
CA ASP A 154 5.95 7.86 -28.86
C ASP A 154 5.69 8.38 -30.29
N GLN A 155 4.59 9.13 -30.47
CA GLN A 155 4.29 9.80 -31.74
C GLN A 155 5.36 10.86 -32.09
N GLN A 156 5.86 11.61 -31.10
CA GLN A 156 6.91 12.60 -31.30
C GLN A 156 8.22 11.92 -31.71
N GLN A 157 8.63 10.86 -31.02
CA GLN A 157 9.80 10.07 -31.38
C GLN A 157 9.65 9.49 -32.79
N PHE A 158 8.49 8.92 -33.12
CA PHE A 158 8.22 8.43 -34.48
C PHE A 158 8.40 9.52 -35.55
N ARG A 159 7.97 10.76 -35.28
CA ARG A 159 8.11 11.91 -36.18
C ARG A 159 9.54 12.44 -36.27
N ASP A 160 10.21 12.60 -35.14
CA ASP A 160 11.44 13.38 -35.04
C ASP A 160 12.71 12.52 -35.20
N GLN A 161 12.63 11.21 -34.92
CA GLN A 161 13.74 10.28 -35.05
C GLN A 161 13.86 9.78 -36.51
N PRO A 162 14.95 10.09 -37.26
CA PRO A 162 15.04 9.78 -38.69
C PRO A 162 15.04 8.29 -39.05
N ASN A 163 15.35 7.41 -38.09
CA ASN A 163 15.36 5.96 -38.24
C ASN A 163 14.22 5.27 -37.49
N SER A 164 13.10 5.96 -37.25
CA SER A 164 11.91 5.43 -36.59
C SER A 164 11.16 4.36 -37.40
N VAL A 165 11.42 4.29 -38.72
CA VAL A 165 10.83 3.32 -39.65
C VAL A 165 11.95 2.64 -40.43
N LEU A 166 12.03 1.31 -40.31
CA LEU A 166 12.98 0.50 -41.10
C LEU A 166 12.32 -0.01 -42.39
N GLU A 167 11.03 -0.37 -42.33
CA GLU A 167 10.23 -0.86 -43.46
C GLU A 167 8.89 -0.09 -43.54
N GLU A 168 8.43 0.23 -44.75
CA GLU A 168 7.27 1.10 -45.00
C GLU A 168 5.98 0.56 -44.37
N GLU A 169 5.70 -0.73 -44.55
CA GLU A 169 4.50 -1.41 -44.02
C GLU A 169 4.49 -1.42 -42.47
N GLU A 170 5.65 -1.62 -41.85
CA GLU A 170 5.81 -1.54 -40.39
C GLU A 170 5.57 -0.10 -39.89
N GLY A 171 6.08 0.90 -40.61
CA GLY A 171 5.88 2.31 -40.30
C GLY A 171 4.40 2.73 -40.35
N GLU A 172 3.67 2.30 -41.38
CA GLU A 172 2.22 2.55 -41.50
C GLU A 172 1.45 1.90 -40.35
N SER A 173 1.79 0.65 -40.02
CA SER A 173 1.16 -0.08 -38.91
C SER A 173 1.43 0.56 -37.56
N ASN A 174 2.67 0.97 -37.29
CA ASN A 174 3.08 1.63 -36.04
C ASN A 174 2.39 2.99 -35.86
N LEU A 175 2.34 3.79 -36.93
CA LEU A 175 1.64 5.09 -36.90
C LEU A 175 0.13 4.92 -36.66
N ALA A 176 -0.51 3.96 -37.35
CA ALA A 176 -1.92 3.66 -37.16
C ALA A 176 -2.21 3.16 -35.74
N SER A 177 -1.35 2.30 -35.20
CA SER A 177 -1.46 1.75 -33.85
C SER A 177 -1.36 2.84 -32.78
N LEU A 178 -0.41 3.77 -32.88
CA LEU A 178 -0.28 4.88 -31.93
C LEU A 178 -1.55 5.77 -31.90
N LYS A 179 -2.17 6.00 -33.06
CA LYS A 179 -3.44 6.76 -33.13
C LYS A 179 -4.62 5.98 -32.54
N ILE A 180 -4.72 4.68 -32.83
CA ILE A 180 -5.77 3.82 -32.28
C ILE A 180 -5.66 3.76 -30.75
N LEU A 181 -4.44 3.57 -30.22
CA LEU A 181 -4.19 3.57 -28.79
C LEU A 181 -4.65 4.87 -28.13
N GLU A 182 -4.37 6.03 -28.74
CA GLU A 182 -4.81 7.34 -28.25
C GLU A 182 -6.34 7.44 -28.18
N PHE A 183 -7.05 6.96 -29.22
CA PHE A 183 -8.51 6.94 -29.27
C PHE A 183 -9.14 6.00 -28.25
N MET A 184 -8.45 4.93 -27.86
CA MET A 184 -8.97 3.93 -26.92
C MET A 184 -8.89 4.37 -25.45
N ILE A 185 -8.12 5.42 -25.13
CA ILE A 185 -7.90 5.88 -23.75
C ILE A 185 -9.23 6.06 -22.96
N PRO A 186 -10.25 6.76 -23.47
CA PRO A 186 -11.49 6.97 -22.71
C PRO A 186 -12.29 5.69 -22.43
N GLU A 187 -12.12 4.65 -23.26
CA GLU A 187 -12.84 3.38 -23.13
C GLU A 187 -12.10 2.37 -22.24
N ILE A 188 -10.76 2.44 -22.24
CA ILE A 188 -9.91 1.47 -21.52
C ILE A 188 -9.53 1.95 -20.11
N VAL A 189 -9.55 3.26 -19.86
CA VAL A 189 -9.31 3.80 -18.52
C VAL A 189 -10.55 3.60 -17.65
N LYS A 190 -10.40 2.79 -16.61
CA LYS A 190 -11.46 2.58 -15.62
C LYS A 190 -11.60 3.83 -14.75
N LYS A 191 -12.75 4.50 -14.86
CA LYS A 191 -13.06 5.78 -14.22
C LYS A 191 -12.72 5.85 -12.72
N ASP A 192 -12.91 4.76 -11.98
CA ASP A 192 -12.65 4.73 -10.54
C ASP A 192 -11.14 4.76 -10.19
N TYR A 193 -10.26 4.58 -11.18
CA TYR A 193 -8.80 4.44 -11.04
C TYR A 193 -8.04 5.49 -11.87
N ASP A 194 -8.71 6.58 -12.26
CA ASP A 194 -8.12 7.62 -13.10
C ASP A 194 -7.34 8.65 -12.25
N GLN A 195 -6.22 8.22 -11.66
CA GLN A 195 -5.39 9.02 -10.74
C GLN A 195 -3.89 8.88 -11.09
N GLY A 196 -3.12 9.98 -11.03
CA GLY A 196 -1.70 9.98 -11.38
C GLY A 196 -0.73 9.43 -10.30
N PRO A 197 0.53 9.11 -10.68
CA PRO A 197 1.59 8.68 -9.77
C PRO A 197 2.01 9.82 -8.81
N SER A 198 2.22 9.52 -7.53
CA SER A 198 1.93 10.52 -6.48
C SER A 198 2.94 10.72 -5.33
N ASN A 199 4.00 9.91 -5.24
CA ASN A 199 4.86 9.87 -4.04
C ASN A 199 6.24 10.52 -4.22
N MET A 200 6.61 10.89 -5.44
CA MET A 200 7.83 11.66 -5.73
C MET A 200 7.47 13.04 -6.27
N ILE A 201 8.10 14.07 -5.73
CA ILE A 201 7.98 15.45 -6.15
C ILE A 201 9.30 15.85 -6.80
N VAL A 202 9.22 16.32 -8.04
CA VAL A 202 10.36 16.85 -8.79
C VAL A 202 10.28 18.37 -8.90
N ARG A 203 11.42 19.03 -9.15
CA ARG A 203 11.50 20.49 -9.14
C ARG A 203 10.60 21.12 -10.22
N SER A 204 10.55 20.55 -11.41
CA SER A 204 9.65 20.95 -12.50
C SER A 204 9.59 19.88 -13.59
N HIS A 205 8.76 20.10 -14.60
CA HIS A 205 8.74 19.29 -15.84
C HIS A 205 10.13 19.19 -16.50
N ASP A 206 10.90 20.27 -16.51
CA ASP A 206 12.20 20.32 -17.20
C ASP A 206 13.40 19.97 -16.28
N ASP A 207 13.20 20.02 -14.96
CA ASP A 207 14.19 19.63 -13.95
C ASP A 207 13.62 18.52 -13.05
N LEU A 208 13.91 17.28 -13.44
CA LEU A 208 13.49 16.08 -12.73
C LEU A 208 14.25 15.83 -11.41
N THR A 209 14.99 16.81 -10.89
CA THR A 209 15.60 16.73 -9.56
C THR A 209 14.52 16.46 -8.51
N ILE A 210 14.66 15.36 -7.78
CA ILE A 210 13.75 15.00 -6.69
C ILE A 210 13.90 16.02 -5.55
N VAL A 211 12.82 16.75 -5.26
CA VAL A 211 12.74 17.73 -4.18
C VAL A 211 11.92 17.23 -2.99
N GLY A 212 11.24 16.08 -3.13
CA GLY A 212 10.55 15.43 -2.02
C GLY A 212 10.13 14.01 -2.35
N VAL A 213 10.27 13.12 -1.38
CA VAL A 213 9.56 11.84 -1.34
C VAL A 213 8.60 11.88 -0.15
N VAL A 214 7.34 11.59 -0.42
CA VAL A 214 6.25 11.64 0.55
C VAL A 214 5.55 10.28 0.60
N ASP A 215 4.69 10.12 1.60
CA ASP A 215 3.84 8.93 1.75
C ASP A 215 4.63 7.62 1.97
N LEU A 216 5.47 7.63 3.01
CA LEU A 216 6.34 6.51 3.39
C LEU A 216 5.66 5.49 4.31
N GLU A 217 4.32 5.49 4.38
CA GLU A 217 3.54 4.65 5.29
C GLU A 217 3.60 3.15 4.97
N TRP A 218 3.92 2.80 3.72
CA TRP A 218 4.07 1.42 3.26
C TRP A 218 5.54 1.05 3.01
N VAL A 219 6.48 1.81 3.58
CA VAL A 219 7.89 1.42 3.55
C VAL A 219 8.06 0.14 4.32
N TYR A 220 8.69 -0.83 3.67
CA TYR A 220 8.98 -2.13 4.24
C TYR A 220 10.37 -2.12 4.85
N ALA A 221 10.46 -2.39 6.16
CA ALA A 221 11.70 -2.74 6.84
C ALA A 221 11.69 -4.24 7.14
N GLY A 222 12.58 -4.99 6.53
CA GLY A 222 12.66 -6.44 6.73
C GLY A 222 14.05 -7.00 6.43
N PRO A 223 14.22 -8.32 6.60
CA PRO A 223 15.45 -9.01 6.27
C PRO A 223 15.96 -8.65 4.88
N ALA A 224 17.26 -8.39 4.76
CA ALA A 224 17.90 -8.04 3.48
C ALA A 224 17.63 -9.09 2.39
N GLN A 225 17.46 -10.35 2.75
CA GLN A 225 17.13 -11.45 1.83
C GLN A 225 15.79 -11.26 1.12
N LEU A 226 14.80 -10.62 1.74
CA LEU A 226 13.51 -10.33 1.09
C LEU A 226 13.64 -9.23 0.03
N PHE A 227 14.55 -8.28 0.26
CA PHE A 227 14.87 -7.24 -0.73
C PHE A 227 15.76 -7.79 -1.85
N ALA A 228 16.74 -8.62 -1.51
CA ALA A 228 17.74 -9.19 -2.42
C ALA A 228 17.33 -10.54 -3.03
N SER A 229 16.03 -10.80 -3.12
CA SER A 229 15.49 -11.94 -3.88
C SER A 229 15.00 -11.50 -5.25
N ALA A 230 14.77 -12.47 -6.13
CA ALA A 230 14.18 -12.22 -7.43
C ALA A 230 12.92 -11.32 -7.31
N PRO A 231 12.90 -10.14 -7.96
CA PRO A 231 11.91 -9.12 -7.68
C PRO A 231 10.53 -9.48 -8.21
N TRP A 232 9.53 -9.50 -7.32
CA TRP A 232 8.13 -9.73 -7.68
C TRP A 232 7.55 -8.62 -8.57
N TRP A 233 8.11 -7.40 -8.50
CA TRP A 233 7.59 -6.20 -9.17
C TRP A 233 8.05 -6.03 -10.63
N LEU A 234 8.76 -6.99 -11.22
CA LEU A 234 9.32 -6.88 -12.59
C LEU A 234 8.28 -6.55 -13.67
N LEU A 235 7.02 -6.93 -13.45
CA LEU A 235 5.92 -6.66 -14.37
C LEU A 235 4.93 -5.61 -13.84
N PHE A 236 5.24 -4.97 -12.70
CA PHE A 236 4.29 -4.13 -11.95
C PHE A 236 2.98 -4.85 -11.61
N ASP A 237 3.04 -6.18 -11.50
CA ASP A 237 1.92 -7.07 -11.21
C ASP A 237 2.40 -8.11 -10.19
N ARG A 238 1.54 -8.47 -9.23
CA ARG A 238 1.95 -9.37 -8.13
C ARG A 238 1.73 -10.82 -8.55
N PRO A 239 2.77 -11.68 -8.52
CA PRO A 239 2.60 -13.09 -8.85
C PRO A 239 1.65 -13.86 -7.91
N THR A 240 1.28 -13.28 -6.77
CA THR A 240 0.32 -13.84 -5.81
C THR A 240 -1.15 -13.53 -6.14
N ASP A 241 -1.43 -12.69 -7.14
CA ASP A 241 -2.80 -12.31 -7.49
C ASP A 241 -3.50 -13.42 -8.27
N ASP A 242 -4.83 -13.51 -8.17
CA ASP A 242 -5.66 -14.57 -8.76
C ASP A 242 -5.45 -14.76 -10.28
N ASN A 243 -5.04 -13.71 -11.01
CA ASN A 243 -4.73 -13.79 -12.44
C ASN A 243 -3.47 -14.62 -12.74
N TRP A 244 -2.67 -14.89 -11.72
CA TRP A 244 -1.48 -15.72 -11.80
C TRP A 244 -1.73 -17.17 -11.42
N ASP A 245 -2.91 -17.49 -10.90
CA ASP A 245 -3.22 -18.83 -10.40
C ASP A 245 -2.96 -19.91 -11.45
N VAL A 246 -2.42 -21.03 -10.96
CA VAL A 246 -2.13 -22.19 -11.77
C VAL A 246 -3.42 -22.97 -11.98
N VAL A 247 -3.79 -23.14 -13.24
CA VAL A 247 -5.01 -23.84 -13.63
C VAL A 247 -4.63 -25.16 -14.28
N ASN A 248 -5.12 -26.27 -13.72
CA ASN A 248 -4.82 -27.63 -14.20
C ASN A 248 -3.31 -27.95 -14.27
N GLY A 249 -2.51 -27.39 -13.36
CA GLY A 249 -1.06 -27.61 -13.31
C GLY A 249 -0.25 -26.79 -14.32
N GLU A 250 -0.89 -25.90 -15.07
CA GLU A 250 -0.22 -25.03 -16.05
C GLU A 250 -0.12 -23.59 -15.53
N PRO A 251 1.10 -23.02 -15.41
CA PRO A 251 1.28 -21.61 -15.13
C PRO A 251 0.66 -20.70 -16.20
N PRO A 252 0.25 -19.48 -15.84
CA PRO A 252 -0.30 -18.52 -16.77
C PRO A 252 0.77 -18.05 -17.77
N LYS A 253 0.34 -17.58 -18.96
CA LYS A 253 1.26 -17.05 -20.00
C LYS A 253 2.13 -15.89 -19.50
N VAL A 254 1.65 -15.13 -18.52
CA VAL A 254 2.41 -14.03 -17.90
C VAL A 254 3.67 -14.52 -17.18
N ALA A 255 3.70 -15.77 -16.70
CA ALA A 255 4.88 -16.37 -16.08
C ALA A 255 6.07 -16.43 -17.05
N THR A 256 5.85 -16.78 -18.32
CA THR A 256 6.92 -16.77 -19.34
C THR A 256 7.51 -15.37 -19.52
N ARG A 257 6.66 -14.34 -19.48
CA ARG A 257 7.11 -12.94 -19.54
C ARG A 257 7.92 -12.59 -18.29
N TYR A 258 7.46 -12.99 -17.11
CA TYR A 258 8.17 -12.76 -15.85
C TYR A 258 9.59 -13.30 -15.89
N PHE A 259 9.76 -14.58 -16.25
CA PHE A 259 11.10 -15.20 -16.33
C PHE A 259 12.01 -14.50 -17.34
N LYS A 260 11.48 -14.06 -18.50
CA LYS A 260 12.24 -13.26 -19.46
C LYS A 260 12.74 -11.95 -18.85
N HIS A 261 11.92 -11.26 -18.05
CA HIS A 261 12.33 -10.02 -17.40
C HIS A 261 13.26 -10.26 -16.21
N LEU A 262 13.11 -11.39 -15.51
CA LEU A 262 14.03 -11.79 -14.44
C LEU A 262 15.44 -12.01 -14.97
N GLU A 263 15.57 -12.70 -16.11
CA GLU A 263 16.86 -12.90 -16.77
C GLU A 263 17.49 -11.58 -17.23
N ASN A 264 16.69 -10.67 -17.77
CA ASN A 264 17.17 -9.33 -18.11
C ASN A 264 17.63 -8.55 -16.88
N PHE A 265 16.87 -8.62 -15.79
CA PHE A 265 17.19 -7.96 -14.52
C PHE A 265 18.51 -8.48 -13.95
N LYS A 266 18.68 -9.80 -13.84
CA LYS A 266 19.92 -10.42 -13.35
C LYS A 266 21.13 -9.99 -14.18
N ARG A 267 21.03 -10.05 -15.51
CA ARG A 267 22.11 -9.61 -16.42
C ARG A 267 22.49 -8.14 -16.18
N ILE A 268 21.50 -7.23 -16.14
CA ILE A 268 21.77 -5.80 -15.94
C ILE A 268 22.36 -5.55 -14.55
N LEU A 269 21.82 -6.22 -13.52
CA LEU A 269 22.31 -6.12 -12.16
C LEU A 269 23.77 -6.55 -12.06
N ASP A 270 24.15 -7.68 -12.66
CA ASP A 270 25.55 -8.13 -12.74
C ASP A 270 26.46 -7.13 -13.47
N GLU A 271 25.98 -6.55 -14.58
CA GLU A 271 26.72 -5.53 -15.34
C GLU A 271 26.96 -4.25 -14.52
N GLU A 272 25.97 -3.79 -13.76
CA GLU A 272 26.08 -2.61 -12.89
C GLU A 272 26.93 -2.89 -11.65
N GLU A 273 26.73 -4.04 -10.99
CA GLU A 273 27.58 -4.46 -9.87
C GLU A 273 29.03 -4.71 -10.31
N GLY A 274 29.26 -5.06 -11.57
CA GLY A 274 30.59 -5.13 -12.19
C GLY A 274 31.35 -3.80 -12.19
N LYS A 275 30.67 -2.67 -12.03
CA LYS A 275 31.27 -1.31 -12.01
C LYS A 275 31.66 -0.86 -10.61
N ILE A 276 31.21 -1.55 -9.57
CA ILE A 276 31.51 -1.25 -8.16
C ILE A 276 32.53 -2.25 -7.59
N PRO A 277 33.20 -1.94 -6.47
CA PRO A 277 34.19 -2.84 -5.87
C PRO A 277 33.58 -4.20 -5.48
N GLU A 278 34.36 -5.28 -5.61
CA GLU A 278 33.95 -6.65 -5.32
C GLU A 278 33.35 -6.83 -3.92
N SER A 279 33.84 -6.09 -2.94
CA SER A 279 33.34 -6.09 -1.56
C SER A 279 31.91 -5.55 -1.40
N GLN A 280 31.27 -5.12 -2.48
CA GLN A 280 29.90 -4.60 -2.51
C GLN A 280 28.98 -5.42 -3.42
N LYS A 281 29.46 -6.53 -4.02
CA LYS A 281 28.69 -7.43 -4.90
C LYS A 281 27.90 -8.48 -4.11
N GLU A 282 27.08 -8.03 -3.18
CA GLU A 282 26.27 -8.94 -2.37
C GLU A 282 24.88 -9.16 -2.98
N PHE A 283 24.42 -8.27 -3.88
CA PHE A 283 23.03 -8.29 -4.32
C PHE A 283 22.76 -9.31 -5.43
N SER A 284 23.58 -9.35 -6.50
CA SER A 284 23.35 -10.30 -7.60
C SER A 284 23.55 -11.75 -7.19
N ASN A 285 24.50 -11.99 -6.28
CA ASN A 285 24.74 -13.30 -5.66
C ASN A 285 23.51 -13.78 -4.88
N LEU A 286 22.87 -12.89 -4.10
CA LEU A 286 21.66 -13.22 -3.36
C LEU A 286 20.45 -13.46 -4.29
N VAL A 287 20.30 -12.66 -5.35
CA VAL A 287 19.23 -12.86 -6.34
C VAL A 287 19.38 -14.23 -7.01
N THR A 288 20.59 -14.56 -7.47
CA THR A 288 20.89 -15.86 -8.10
C THR A 288 20.62 -17.01 -7.15
N TRP A 289 21.13 -16.94 -5.91
CA TRP A 289 20.84 -17.92 -4.88
C TRP A 289 19.34 -18.09 -4.61
N SER A 290 18.59 -16.98 -4.55
CA SER A 290 17.15 -17.02 -4.25
C SER A 290 16.35 -17.76 -5.31
N GLU A 291 16.76 -17.68 -6.58
CA GLU A 291 16.15 -18.40 -7.69
C GLU A 291 16.54 -19.88 -7.66
N GLU A 292 17.84 -20.18 -7.56
CA GLU A 292 18.35 -21.56 -7.56
C GLU A 292 17.80 -22.38 -6.39
N SER A 293 17.68 -21.77 -5.21
CA SER A 293 17.14 -22.42 -4.02
C SER A 293 15.62 -22.47 -3.97
N GLY A 294 14.92 -21.68 -4.81
CA GLY A 294 13.48 -21.44 -4.69
C GLY A 294 13.07 -20.52 -3.55
N ALA A 295 14.02 -19.97 -2.77
CA ALA A 295 13.72 -19.06 -1.66
C ALA A 295 12.93 -17.83 -2.10
N MET A 296 13.13 -17.35 -3.33
CA MET A 296 12.34 -16.24 -3.90
C MET A 296 10.82 -16.50 -3.81
N TRP A 297 10.38 -17.73 -3.99
CA TRP A 297 8.95 -18.08 -3.97
C TRP A 297 8.38 -18.02 -2.55
N LEU A 298 9.12 -18.56 -1.58
CA LEU A 298 8.77 -18.43 -0.16
C LEU A 298 8.72 -16.96 0.25
N HIS A 299 9.70 -16.16 -0.17
CA HIS A 299 9.77 -14.74 0.13
C HIS A 299 8.56 -13.98 -0.44
N MET A 300 8.12 -14.29 -1.66
CA MET A 300 6.90 -13.73 -2.23
C MET A 300 5.66 -14.07 -1.39
N LEU A 301 5.50 -15.33 -0.98
CA LEU A 301 4.37 -15.77 -0.16
C LEU A 301 4.34 -15.09 1.22
N VAL A 302 5.49 -15.05 1.90
CA VAL A 302 5.63 -14.43 3.23
C VAL A 302 5.41 -12.91 3.16
N SER A 303 5.86 -12.26 2.08
CA SER A 303 5.70 -10.80 1.92
C SER A 303 4.27 -10.35 1.62
N ASN A 304 3.43 -11.25 1.08
CA ASN A 304 2.04 -10.93 0.73
C ASN A 304 1.05 -11.27 1.86
N GLY A 305 1.29 -12.38 2.59
CA GLY A 305 0.33 -12.94 3.54
C GLY A 305 -0.88 -13.59 2.84
N PHE A 306 -1.57 -14.49 3.54
CA PHE A 306 -2.79 -15.20 3.09
C PHE A 306 -2.77 -15.62 1.60
N PHE A 307 -2.21 -16.79 1.30
CA PHE A 307 -2.15 -17.35 -0.06
C PHE A 307 -2.93 -18.66 -0.18
N GLY A 308 -3.34 -19.00 -1.41
CA GLY A 308 -3.86 -20.32 -1.75
C GLY A 308 -2.78 -21.23 -2.32
N SER A 309 -2.95 -22.55 -2.21
CA SER A 309 -2.01 -23.52 -2.81
C SER A 309 -1.95 -23.46 -4.33
N SER A 310 -2.97 -22.89 -4.98
CA SER A 310 -3.02 -22.64 -6.44
C SER A 310 -2.21 -21.41 -6.89
N THR A 311 -1.79 -20.55 -5.95
CA THR A 311 -1.06 -19.33 -6.31
C THR A 311 0.26 -19.69 -6.98
N PHE A 312 0.66 -18.91 -7.99
CA PHE A 312 1.86 -19.21 -8.78
C PHE A 312 3.14 -19.37 -7.94
N PRO A 313 3.45 -18.50 -6.96
CA PRO A 313 4.61 -18.71 -6.08
C PRO A 313 4.51 -19.98 -5.26
N CYS A 314 3.33 -20.35 -4.75
CA CYS A 314 3.17 -21.59 -4.00
C CYS A 314 3.37 -22.82 -4.89
N PHE A 315 2.80 -22.80 -6.10
CA PHE A 315 3.04 -23.84 -7.09
C PHE A 315 4.53 -23.98 -7.44
N GLN A 316 5.23 -22.87 -7.71
CA GLN A 316 6.67 -22.92 -8.00
C GLN A 316 7.47 -23.46 -6.81
N LEU A 317 7.14 -23.04 -5.59
CA LEU A 317 7.78 -23.56 -4.38
C LEU A 317 7.56 -25.07 -4.23
N GLN A 318 6.36 -25.58 -4.50
CA GLN A 318 6.06 -27.02 -4.51
C GLN A 318 6.90 -27.77 -5.54
N GLN A 319 7.09 -27.22 -6.75
CA GLN A 319 7.95 -27.83 -7.76
C GLN A 319 9.42 -27.84 -7.31
N ASN A 320 9.89 -26.78 -6.65
CA ASN A 320 11.26 -26.67 -6.14
C ASN A 320 11.55 -27.63 -4.98
N VAL A 321 10.60 -27.83 -4.06
CA VAL A 321 10.73 -28.80 -2.95
C VAL A 321 10.57 -30.23 -3.44
N GLY A 322 9.66 -30.46 -4.40
CA GLY A 322 9.28 -31.77 -4.88
C GLY A 322 7.84 -32.07 -4.47
N VAL A 323 7.00 -32.41 -5.46
CA VAL A 323 5.55 -32.59 -5.26
C VAL A 323 5.26 -33.73 -4.28
N GLU A 324 5.95 -34.87 -4.42
CA GLU A 324 5.76 -36.02 -3.53
C GLU A 324 6.14 -35.71 -2.08
N GLU A 325 7.28 -35.02 -1.87
CA GLU A 325 7.72 -34.60 -0.54
C GLU A 325 6.75 -33.58 0.07
N TRP A 326 6.22 -32.66 -0.74
CA TRP A 326 5.23 -31.69 -0.28
C TRP A 326 3.90 -32.36 0.11
N GLU A 327 3.45 -33.35 -0.65
CA GLU A 327 2.24 -34.14 -0.36
C GLU A 327 2.41 -34.98 0.93
N GLU A 328 3.56 -35.61 1.13
CA GLU A 328 3.86 -36.36 2.36
C GLU A 328 3.81 -35.44 3.60
N GLN A 329 4.38 -34.23 3.51
CA GLN A 329 4.30 -33.25 4.60
C GLN A 329 2.87 -32.76 4.86
N ILE A 330 2.04 -32.62 3.82
CA ILE A 330 0.62 -32.28 4.00
C ILE A 330 -0.07 -33.37 4.81
N ASP A 331 0.11 -34.64 4.45
CA ASP A 331 -0.52 -35.76 5.15
C ASP A 331 -0.08 -35.79 6.63
N GLU A 332 1.21 -35.65 6.91
CA GLU A 332 1.73 -35.59 8.28
C GLU A 332 1.14 -34.43 9.09
N ILE A 333 0.97 -33.24 8.49
CA ILE A 333 0.40 -32.06 9.15
C ILE A 333 -1.10 -32.25 9.38
N LEU A 334 -1.83 -32.82 8.41
CA LEU A 334 -3.27 -33.04 8.51
C LEU A 334 -3.64 -34.14 9.52
N ASP A 335 -2.74 -35.08 9.79
CA ASP A 335 -2.90 -36.11 10.82
C ASP A 335 -2.70 -35.59 12.26
N GLN A 336 -2.19 -34.37 12.43
CA GLN A 336 -2.02 -33.76 13.76
C GLN A 336 -3.37 -33.40 14.38
N GLU A 337 -3.54 -33.72 15.66
CA GLU A 337 -4.78 -33.45 16.42
C GLU A 337 -5.18 -31.96 16.36
N GLU A 338 -4.19 -31.06 16.47
CA GLU A 338 -4.39 -29.60 16.35
C GLU A 338 -4.99 -29.21 14.99
N SER A 339 -4.45 -29.73 13.89
CA SER A 339 -4.94 -29.47 12.53
C SER A 339 -6.37 -29.99 12.35
N ILE A 340 -6.65 -31.21 12.83
CA ILE A 340 -7.98 -31.84 12.75
C ILE A 340 -9.00 -31.00 13.53
N GLU A 341 -8.69 -30.63 14.77
CA GLU A 341 -9.56 -29.81 15.61
C GLU A 341 -9.79 -28.42 15.00
N LEU A 342 -8.74 -27.77 14.49
CA LEU A 342 -8.83 -26.46 13.87
C LEU A 342 -9.73 -26.51 12.63
N LEU A 343 -9.48 -27.44 11.71
CA LEU A 343 -10.24 -27.58 10.46
C LEU A 343 -11.70 -27.99 10.72
N ALA A 344 -11.96 -28.81 11.74
CA ALA A 344 -13.31 -29.19 12.13
C ALA A 344 -14.17 -28.00 12.60
N LYS A 345 -13.56 -26.96 13.19
CA LYS A 345 -14.25 -25.74 13.64
C LYS A 345 -14.60 -24.79 12.48
N LYS A 346 -13.79 -24.75 11.42
CA LYS A 346 -13.91 -23.75 10.33
C LYS A 346 -15.28 -23.70 9.64
N PRO A 347 -15.96 -24.83 9.33
CA PRO A 347 -17.32 -24.77 8.76
C PRO A 347 -18.33 -24.07 9.67
N GLY A 348 -18.26 -24.32 10.99
CA GLY A 348 -19.13 -23.71 11.98
C GLY A 348 -18.83 -22.23 12.19
N GLU A 349 -17.55 -21.86 12.26
CA GLU A 349 -17.10 -20.45 12.31
C GLU A 349 -17.58 -19.68 11.07
N ARG A 350 -17.50 -20.30 9.88
CA ARG A 350 -17.99 -19.69 8.63
C ARG A 350 -19.50 -19.50 8.64
N GLU A 351 -20.27 -20.46 9.15
CA GLU A 351 -21.73 -20.31 9.29
C GLU A 351 -22.09 -19.20 10.29
N LEU A 352 -21.38 -19.14 11.42
CA LEU A 352 -21.54 -18.07 12.41
C LEU A 352 -21.24 -16.69 11.79
N TYR A 353 -20.13 -16.56 11.07
CA TYR A 353 -19.76 -15.35 10.34
C TYR A 353 -20.87 -14.89 9.39
N TYR A 354 -21.48 -15.80 8.61
CA TYR A 354 -22.57 -15.41 7.70
C TYR A 354 -23.83 -14.97 8.45
N LYS A 355 -24.16 -15.60 9.59
CA LYS A 355 -25.28 -15.16 10.46
C LYS A 355 -25.01 -13.78 11.06
N GLU A 356 -23.77 -13.51 11.46
CA GLU A 356 -23.36 -12.18 11.94
C GLU A 356 -23.45 -11.14 10.82
N LEU A 357 -22.95 -11.46 9.63
CA LEU A 357 -23.00 -10.59 8.46
C LEU A 357 -24.45 -10.25 8.08
N GLU A 358 -25.37 -11.20 8.17
CA GLU A 358 -26.81 -10.98 7.95
C GLU A 358 -27.36 -9.93 8.95
N LYS A 359 -27.07 -10.09 10.26
CA LYS A 359 -27.49 -9.13 11.29
C LYS A 359 -26.87 -7.74 11.10
N VAL A 360 -25.60 -7.66 10.69
CA VAL A 360 -24.96 -6.39 10.35
C VAL A 360 -25.64 -5.76 9.14
N GLY A 361 -26.01 -6.57 8.14
CA GLY A 361 -26.83 -6.17 7.00
C GLY A 361 -28.18 -5.59 7.40
N GLU A 362 -28.88 -6.21 8.35
CA GLU A 362 -30.14 -5.68 8.92
C GLU A 362 -29.90 -4.33 9.62
N CYS A 363 -28.88 -4.23 10.47
CA CYS A 363 -28.52 -2.96 11.13
C CYS A 363 -28.24 -1.86 10.10
N LYS A 364 -27.56 -2.21 9.00
CA LYS A 364 -27.25 -1.29 7.91
C LYS A 364 -28.54 -0.84 7.20
N HIS A 365 -29.47 -1.75 6.96
CA HIS A 365 -30.77 -1.42 6.39
C HIS A 365 -31.54 -0.43 7.28
N TRP A 366 -31.58 -0.65 8.61
CA TRP A 366 -32.21 0.28 9.55
C TRP A 366 -31.54 1.66 9.57
N LEU A 367 -30.22 1.70 9.41
CA LEU A 367 -29.47 2.95 9.26
C LEU A 367 -29.86 3.68 7.96
N GLU A 368 -29.94 2.97 6.84
CA GLU A 368 -30.33 3.51 5.52
C GLU A 368 -31.78 4.04 5.51
N CYS A 369 -32.68 3.43 6.28
CA CYS A 369 -34.06 3.89 6.46
C CYS A 369 -34.23 4.99 7.54
N GLU A 370 -33.13 5.54 8.07
CA GLU A 370 -33.11 6.55 9.14
C GLU A 370 -33.80 6.11 10.46
N ALA A 371 -34.03 4.81 10.63
CA ALA A 371 -34.60 4.21 11.84
C ALA A 371 -33.56 3.99 12.95
N LEU A 372 -32.28 4.04 12.60
CA LEU A 372 -31.14 3.90 13.50
C LEU A 372 -30.14 5.05 13.25
N THR A 373 -29.59 5.65 14.32
CA THR A 373 -28.53 6.66 14.17
C THR A 373 -27.18 5.99 13.89
N LYS A 374 -26.23 6.73 13.32
CA LYS A 374 -24.86 6.23 13.05
C LYS A 374 -24.16 5.78 14.33
N GLU A 375 -24.32 6.53 15.41
CA GLU A 375 -23.74 6.21 16.72
C GLU A 375 -24.36 4.93 17.30
N ALA A 376 -25.67 4.76 17.20
CA ALA A 376 -26.36 3.56 17.66
C ALA A 376 -25.99 2.33 16.80
N PHE A 377 -25.83 2.52 15.49
CA PHE A 377 -25.33 1.50 14.56
C PHE A 377 -23.94 1.00 14.98
N ILE A 378 -22.97 1.91 15.17
CA ILE A 378 -21.59 1.57 15.56
C ILE A 378 -21.58 0.75 16.85
N VAL A 379 -22.31 1.20 17.87
CA VAL A 379 -22.40 0.48 19.16
C VAL A 379 -23.00 -0.91 18.98
N SER A 380 -24.06 -1.02 18.17
CA SER A 380 -24.76 -2.30 17.96
C SER A 380 -23.88 -3.30 17.22
N VAL A 381 -23.22 -2.87 16.14
CA VAL A 381 -22.34 -3.74 15.34
C VAL A 381 -21.08 -4.12 16.12
N ARG A 382 -20.44 -3.20 16.84
CA ARG A 382 -19.30 -3.55 17.71
C ARG A 382 -19.67 -4.59 18.75
N LYS A 383 -20.85 -4.47 19.35
CA LYS A 383 -21.35 -5.48 20.29
C LYS A 383 -21.54 -6.84 19.62
N LEU A 384 -22.14 -6.86 18.43
CA LEU A 384 -22.32 -8.10 17.65
C LEU A 384 -20.98 -8.77 17.32
N LEU A 385 -19.96 -7.99 16.96
CA LEU A 385 -18.64 -8.51 16.59
C LEU A 385 -17.78 -8.91 17.80
N ALA A 386 -17.99 -8.29 18.96
CA ALA A 386 -17.27 -8.63 20.20
C ALA A 386 -17.80 -9.89 20.89
N GLU A 387 -18.99 -10.38 20.52
CA GLU A 387 -19.59 -11.61 21.08
C GLU A 387 -19.08 -12.92 20.42
N GLY A 388 -18.09 -12.83 19.51
CA GLY A 388 -17.40 -13.98 18.90
C GLY A 388 -16.40 -14.67 19.84
N PRO A 389 -15.85 -15.85 19.47
CA PRO A 389 -14.92 -16.59 20.33
C PRO A 389 -13.60 -15.84 20.47
N SER A 390 -13.46 -15.07 21.55
CA SER A 390 -12.21 -14.38 21.89
C SER A 390 -11.25 -15.35 22.61
N GLU A 391 -10.34 -15.96 21.86
CA GLU A 391 -9.04 -16.30 22.46
C GLU A 391 -8.18 -15.04 22.36
N GLU A 392 -8.11 -14.28 23.44
CA GLU A 392 -7.16 -13.18 23.60
C GLU A 392 -5.74 -13.78 23.66
N ILE A 393 -5.08 -13.88 22.51
CA ILE A 393 -3.63 -13.94 22.47
C ILE A 393 -3.15 -12.49 22.54
N GLU A 394 -2.74 -12.04 23.72
CA GLU A 394 -1.96 -10.80 23.87
C GLU A 394 -0.58 -11.01 23.20
N GLU A 395 -0.50 -10.79 21.89
CA GLU A 395 0.79 -10.49 21.27
C GLU A 395 1.29 -9.15 21.82
N PRO A 396 2.55 -9.06 22.30
CA PRO A 396 3.12 -7.78 22.69
C PRO A 396 3.10 -6.83 21.50
N SER A 397 2.60 -5.61 21.70
CA SER A 397 2.54 -4.60 20.66
C SER A 397 3.91 -4.45 19.98
N LEU A 398 3.94 -4.26 18.66
CA LEU A 398 5.19 -3.99 17.94
C LEU A 398 5.88 -2.74 18.52
N LEU A 399 5.11 -1.80 19.07
CA LEU A 399 5.61 -0.63 19.79
C LEU A 399 6.56 -0.99 20.94
N ASP A 400 6.27 -2.04 21.73
CA ASP A 400 7.14 -2.45 22.84
C ASP A 400 8.46 -3.10 22.38
N ARG A 401 8.49 -3.61 21.13
CA ARG A 401 9.70 -4.19 20.52
C ARG A 401 10.58 -3.13 19.86
N TRP A 402 9.98 -2.08 19.30
CA TRP A 402 10.69 -1.00 18.60
C TRP A 402 11.14 0.14 19.54
N VAL A 403 10.50 0.30 20.71
CA VAL A 403 11.02 1.15 21.81
C VAL A 403 12.11 0.40 22.58
N ARG A 404 13.24 0.12 21.92
CA ARG A 404 14.53 -0.03 22.61
C ARG A 404 15.39 1.20 22.31
N PRO A 405 16.03 1.81 23.31
CA PRO A 405 16.93 2.92 23.07
C PRO A 405 18.14 2.38 22.30
N TRP A 406 18.24 2.77 21.03
CA TRP A 406 19.49 2.73 20.30
C TRP A 406 20.45 3.70 21.00
N PHE A 407 21.25 3.17 21.93
CA PHE A 407 22.42 3.86 22.48
C PHE A 407 23.54 3.93 21.44
#